data_AF-A0AAD6DFU3-F1
#
_entry.id   AF-A0AAD6DFU3-F1
#
_cell.length_a   1.000
_cell.length_b   1.000
_cell.length_c   1.000
_cell.angle_alpha   90.00
_cell.angle_beta   90.00
_cell.angle_gamma   90.00
#
_symmetry.space_group_name_H-M   'P 1'
#
loop_
_entity.id
_entity.type
_entity.pdbx_description
1 polymer ?
#
loop_
_entity_poly.entity_id
_entity_poly.type
_entity_poly.pdbx_seq_one_letter_code
_entity_poly.pdbx_strand_id
1 'polypeptide(L)'
;MLENIKAIKILGLSEKIFSVIQVLQYTEIATSAMFRKLLVGTIILCFIYGDFRGVYYNRPGLTQQFNIGHASLYLPFIDITSDNTDIDLYPGFAGSDPMLRIQEYASVPGLYDDENFHKETITEKYDNSVILQAISKAVTEERELVKFSNYSAGWKQDALPVLREIQLNILYRAITMIVGSIGSGKSTLLKSILGETLSMGGAVGRNLSLALQSETIRQNIIGVSVIDIDWYTTVVSVCGFEKDLAQLPCGDQTPVGNNGLMFSGGQK
;
A
#
# COMPACT_ATOMS: atom_id res chain seq x y z
N MET A 1 12.47 7.20 -9.82
CA MET A 1 12.90 8.01 -10.98
C MET A 1 11.84 9.02 -11.38
N LEU A 2 10.60 8.60 -11.63
CA LEU A 2 9.51 9.48 -12.06
C LEU A 2 9.20 10.60 -11.04
N GLU A 3 9.19 10.27 -9.74
CA GLU A 3 8.88 11.23 -8.68
C GLU A 3 9.91 12.39 -8.57
N ASN A 4 11.19 12.13 -8.88
CA ASN A 4 12.29 13.10 -8.74
C ASN A 4 13.02 13.38 -10.06
N ILE A 5 12.32 13.26 -11.20
CA ILE A 5 12.94 13.39 -12.53
C ILE A 5 13.60 14.76 -12.75
N LYS A 6 13.05 15.82 -12.13
CA LYS A 6 13.60 17.18 -12.20
C LYS A 6 14.96 17.27 -11.52
N ALA A 7 15.10 16.74 -10.31
CA ALA A 7 16.37 16.72 -9.58
C ALA A 7 17.43 15.89 -10.33
N ILE A 8 17.03 14.75 -10.88
CA ILE A 8 17.90 13.88 -11.68
C ILE A 8 18.44 14.61 -12.92
N LYS A 9 17.57 15.36 -13.63
CA LYS A 9 17.97 16.15 -14.80
C LYS A 9 18.90 17.30 -14.42
N ILE A 10 18.62 18.00 -13.31
CA ILE A 10 19.45 19.12 -12.82
C ILE A 10 20.86 18.64 -12.43
N LEU A 11 20.98 17.45 -11.84
CA LEU A 11 22.26 16.86 -11.44
C LEU A 11 23.02 16.19 -12.60
N GLY A 12 22.47 16.17 -13.81
CA GLY A 12 23.08 15.51 -14.97
C GLY A 12 23.17 13.97 -14.84
N LEU A 13 22.46 13.37 -13.88
CA LEU A 13 22.55 11.93 -13.58
C LEU A 13 21.72 11.05 -14.52
N SER A 14 21.07 11.65 -15.53
CA SER A 14 20.13 10.95 -16.41
C SER A 14 20.78 9.76 -17.12
N GLU A 15 21.98 9.91 -17.66
CA GLU A 15 22.67 8.82 -18.36
C GLU A 15 23.05 7.67 -17.42
N LYS A 16 23.51 8.00 -16.21
CA LYS A 16 23.90 6.99 -15.22
C LYS A 16 22.71 6.21 -14.69
N ILE A 17 21.56 6.85 -14.50
CA ILE A 17 20.33 6.15 -14.10
C ILE A 17 19.81 5.30 -15.26
N PHE A 18 19.88 5.81 -16.49
CA PHE A 18 19.46 5.06 -17.67
C PHE A 18 20.32 3.81 -17.87
N SER A 19 21.64 3.89 -17.70
CA SER A 19 22.51 2.72 -17.80
C SER A 19 22.22 1.68 -16.72
N VAL A 20 21.93 2.09 -15.48
CA VAL A 20 21.50 1.16 -14.41
C VAL A 20 20.19 0.47 -14.79
N ILE A 21 19.21 1.20 -15.34
CA ILE A 21 17.94 0.62 -15.79
C ILE A 21 18.19 -0.38 -16.93
N GLN A 22 19.03 -0.05 -17.90
CA GLN A 22 19.37 -0.95 -18.99
C GLN A 22 20.04 -2.23 -18.49
N VAL A 23 20.94 -2.13 -17.50
CA VAL A 23 21.56 -3.31 -16.87
C VAL A 23 20.49 -4.15 -16.18
N LEU A 24 19.58 -3.54 -15.40
CA LEU A 24 18.49 -4.27 -14.74
C LEU A 24 17.56 -4.95 -15.75
N GLN A 25 17.17 -4.26 -16.83
CA GLN A 25 16.37 -4.82 -17.92
C GLN A 25 17.08 -5.99 -18.60
N TYR A 26 18.39 -5.87 -18.85
CA TYR A 26 19.17 -6.97 -19.40
C TYR A 26 19.17 -8.17 -18.46
N THR A 27 19.35 -7.95 -17.15
CA THR A 27 19.29 -9.04 -16.16
C THR A 27 17.92 -9.70 -16.11
N GLU A 28 16.83 -8.94 -16.20
CA GLU A 28 15.45 -9.45 -16.25
C GLU A 28 15.19 -10.29 -17.52
N ILE A 29 15.69 -9.84 -18.67
CA ILE A 29 15.58 -10.56 -19.93
C ILE A 29 16.41 -11.87 -19.89
N ALA A 30 17.59 -11.83 -19.28
CA ALA A 30 18.46 -12.99 -19.15
C ALA A 30 17.88 -14.04 -18.18
N THR A 31 17.34 -13.63 -17.02
CA THR A 31 16.71 -14.54 -16.06
C THR A 31 15.43 -15.16 -16.65
N SER A 32 14.62 -14.37 -17.36
CA SER A 32 13.40 -14.86 -18.04
C SER A 32 13.70 -15.75 -19.26
N ALA A 33 14.94 -15.83 -19.74
CA ALA A 33 15.29 -16.69 -20.88
C ALA A 33 15.15 -18.19 -20.54
N MET A 34 15.47 -18.60 -19.31
CA MET A 34 15.28 -19.99 -18.88
C MET A 34 13.80 -20.35 -18.78
N PHE A 35 12.97 -19.44 -18.28
CA PHE A 35 11.51 -19.61 -18.24
C PHE A 35 10.92 -19.76 -19.66
N ARG A 36 11.34 -18.91 -20.61
CA ARG A 36 10.91 -19.02 -22.01
C ARG A 36 11.33 -20.35 -22.66
N LYS A 37 12.55 -20.82 -22.39
CA LYS A 37 13.01 -22.14 -22.88
C LYS A 37 12.20 -23.29 -22.28
N LEU A 38 11.84 -23.20 -20.99
CA LEU A 38 10.96 -24.17 -20.34
C LEU A 38 9.57 -24.20 -20.98
N LEU A 39 8.98 -23.03 -21.25
CA LEU A 39 7.66 -22.89 -21.88
C LEU A 39 7.66 -23.47 -23.31
N VAL A 40 8.71 -23.22 -24.09
CA VAL A 40 8.87 -23.87 -25.40
C VAL A 40 9.00 -25.39 -25.25
N GLY A 41 9.74 -25.86 -24.24
CA GLY A 41 9.86 -27.29 -23.91
C GLY A 41 8.52 -27.95 -23.56
N THR A 42 7.67 -27.29 -22.77
CA THR A 42 6.34 -27.82 -22.42
C THR A 42 5.43 -27.89 -23.65
N ILE A 43 5.44 -26.87 -24.51
CA ILE A 43 4.68 -26.89 -25.77
C ILE A 43 5.10 -28.07 -26.66
N ILE A 44 6.42 -28.27 -26.84
CA ILE A 44 6.94 -29.38 -27.65
C ILE A 44 6.54 -30.73 -27.04
N LEU A 45 6.59 -30.86 -25.72
CA LEU A 45 6.17 -32.07 -25.02
C LEU A 45 4.67 -32.38 -25.22
N CYS A 46 3.81 -31.35 -25.21
CA CYS A 46 2.38 -31.51 -25.51
C CYS A 46 2.14 -32.04 -26.93
N PHE A 47 2.83 -31.50 -27.94
CA PHE A 47 2.71 -31.98 -29.32
C PHE A 47 3.16 -33.44 -29.46
N ILE A 48 4.31 -33.79 -28.88
CA ILE A 48 4.84 -35.15 -28.92
C ILE A 48 3.88 -36.14 -28.23
N TYR A 49 3.33 -35.76 -27.06
CA TYR A 49 2.38 -36.61 -26.33
C TYR A 49 1.08 -36.86 -27.12
N GLY A 50 0.58 -35.85 -27.84
CA GLY A 50 -0.54 -36.00 -28.77
C GLY A 50 -0.27 -37.02 -29.88
N ASP A 51 0.90 -36.92 -30.53
CA ASP A 51 1.28 -37.83 -31.62
C ASP A 51 1.43 -39.29 -31.15
N PHE A 52 2.04 -39.53 -29.97
CA PHE A 52 2.22 -40.88 -29.44
C PHE A 52 0.89 -41.55 -29.02
N ARG A 53 -0.09 -40.79 -28.51
CA ARG A 53 -1.45 -41.33 -28.27
C ARG A 53 -2.09 -41.79 -29.57
N GLY A 54 -2.00 -40.98 -30.63
CA GLY A 54 -2.50 -41.33 -31.97
C GLY A 54 -1.95 -42.66 -32.48
N VAL A 55 -0.68 -42.98 -32.19
CA VAL A 55 -0.04 -44.25 -32.56
C VAL A 55 -0.46 -45.42 -31.64
N TYR A 56 -0.61 -45.17 -30.34
CA TYR A 56 -0.97 -46.23 -29.36
C TYR A 56 -2.39 -46.79 -29.60
N TYR A 57 -3.35 -45.92 -29.90
CA TYR A 57 -4.71 -46.34 -30.29
C TYR A 57 -4.77 -47.02 -31.66
N ASN A 58 -3.71 -46.90 -32.46
CA ASN A 58 -3.59 -47.48 -33.80
C ASN A 58 -2.78 -48.79 -33.83
N ARG A 59 -2.51 -49.40 -32.66
CA ARG A 59 -1.71 -50.63 -32.58
C ARG A 59 -2.49 -51.81 -33.18
N PRO A 60 -1.93 -52.53 -34.17
CA PRO A 60 -2.64 -53.55 -34.95
C PRO A 60 -2.76 -54.87 -34.16
N GLY A 61 -3.61 -54.85 -33.14
CA GLY A 61 -3.89 -56.04 -32.31
C GLY A 61 -5.22 -55.99 -31.55
N LEU A 62 -5.97 -54.88 -31.61
CA LEU A 62 -7.22 -54.72 -30.83
C LEU A 62 -8.45 -54.28 -31.63
N THR A 63 -8.34 -53.98 -32.93
CA THR A 63 -9.49 -53.66 -33.78
C THR A 63 -9.44 -54.36 -35.13
N GLN A 64 -10.57 -54.96 -35.51
CA GLN A 64 -10.84 -55.55 -36.82
C GLN A 64 -10.52 -54.55 -37.96
N GLN A 65 -10.05 -55.08 -39.09
CA GLN A 65 -9.79 -54.44 -40.39
C GLN A 65 -9.91 -52.90 -40.44
N PHE A 66 -8.76 -52.24 -40.48
CA PHE A 66 -8.64 -50.79 -40.57
C PHE A 66 -9.26 -50.27 -41.89
N ASN A 67 -10.43 -49.63 -41.79
CA ASN A 67 -11.13 -49.00 -42.92
C ASN A 67 -11.10 -47.47 -42.76
N ILE A 68 -10.98 -46.74 -43.87
CA ILE A 68 -10.81 -45.27 -43.91
C ILE A 68 -11.98 -44.55 -43.17
N GLY A 69 -13.18 -45.13 -43.19
CA GLY A 69 -14.36 -44.62 -42.49
C GLY A 69 -14.30 -44.74 -40.96
N HIS A 70 -13.57 -45.71 -40.40
CA HIS A 70 -13.41 -45.81 -38.95
C HIS A 70 -12.38 -44.81 -38.44
N ALA A 71 -11.28 -44.59 -39.17
CA ALA A 71 -10.28 -43.59 -38.83
C ALA A 71 -10.88 -42.17 -38.74
N SER A 72 -11.79 -41.81 -39.66
CA SER A 72 -12.45 -40.50 -39.67
C SER A 72 -13.48 -40.28 -38.54
N LEU A 73 -13.98 -41.35 -37.92
CA LEU A 73 -14.89 -41.30 -36.76
C LEU A 73 -14.15 -41.22 -35.41
N TYR A 74 -12.94 -41.76 -35.30
CA TYR A 74 -12.16 -41.74 -34.05
C TYR A 74 -11.27 -40.51 -33.89
N LEU A 75 -10.83 -39.88 -34.99
CA LEU A 75 -10.01 -38.65 -34.95
C LEU A 75 -10.65 -37.52 -34.13
N PRO A 76 -11.97 -37.22 -34.25
CA PRO A 76 -12.61 -36.19 -33.42
C PRO A 76 -12.67 -36.54 -31.93
N PHE A 77 -12.79 -37.83 -31.58
CA PHE A 77 -12.81 -38.28 -30.19
C PHE A 77 -11.44 -38.16 -29.51
N ILE A 78 -10.36 -38.37 -30.27
CA ILE A 78 -8.99 -38.12 -29.79
C ILE A 78 -8.77 -36.63 -29.58
N ASP A 79 -9.28 -35.78 -30.48
CA ASP A 79 -9.20 -34.32 -30.38
C ASP A 79 -9.96 -33.78 -29.15
N ILE A 80 -11.17 -34.30 -28.88
CA ILE A 80 -11.98 -33.91 -27.71
C ILE A 80 -11.38 -34.38 -26.37
N THR A 81 -10.61 -35.48 -26.37
CA THR A 81 -9.90 -35.97 -25.16
C THR A 81 -8.46 -35.46 -25.06
N SER A 82 -8.04 -34.62 -26.02
CA SER A 82 -6.72 -33.98 -26.08
C SER A 82 -6.68 -32.60 -25.43
N ASP A 83 -7.73 -32.23 -24.69
CA ASP A 83 -7.70 -31.11 -23.75
C ASP A 83 -6.54 -31.33 -22.77
N ASN A 84 -5.36 -30.81 -23.12
CA ASN A 84 -4.09 -30.94 -22.39
C ASN A 84 -4.08 -30.07 -21.13
N THR A 85 -5.25 -29.85 -20.52
CA THR A 85 -5.47 -28.97 -19.38
C THR A 85 -4.58 -29.33 -18.18
N ASP A 86 -4.19 -30.60 -18.06
CA ASP A 86 -3.33 -31.09 -16.98
C ASP A 86 -1.85 -30.70 -17.17
N ILE A 87 -1.37 -30.53 -18.41
CA ILE A 87 0.03 -30.18 -18.72
C ILE A 87 0.21 -28.66 -18.77
N ASP A 88 -0.81 -27.93 -19.24
CA ASP A 88 -0.86 -26.46 -19.18
C ASP A 88 -0.94 -25.92 -17.73
N LEU A 89 -1.22 -26.78 -16.76
CA LEU A 89 -1.22 -26.47 -15.34
C LEU A 89 0.20 -26.29 -14.76
N TYR A 90 1.23 -26.91 -15.37
CA TYR A 90 2.58 -26.96 -14.82
C TYR A 90 3.30 -25.58 -14.79
N PRO A 91 3.22 -24.73 -15.84
CA PRO A 91 3.72 -23.35 -15.76
C PRO A 91 2.95 -22.50 -14.74
N GLY A 92 1.67 -22.80 -14.50
CA GLY A 92 0.84 -22.11 -13.52
C GLY A 92 1.31 -22.33 -12.07
N PHE A 93 1.80 -23.53 -11.74
CA PHE A 93 2.39 -23.82 -10.43
C PHE A 93 3.80 -23.23 -10.25
N ALA A 94 4.61 -23.16 -11.32
CA ALA A 94 5.92 -22.49 -11.27
C ALA A 94 5.81 -20.95 -11.10
N GLY A 95 4.63 -20.39 -11.38
CA GLY A 95 4.29 -18.99 -11.14
C GLY A 95 3.82 -18.68 -9.72
N SER A 96 4.15 -19.49 -8.70
CA SER A 96 3.74 -19.28 -7.30
C SER A 96 4.51 -18.16 -6.57
N ASP A 97 5.54 -17.57 -7.20
CA ASP A 97 6.34 -16.46 -6.65
C ASP A 97 5.50 -15.24 -6.19
N PRO A 98 4.43 -14.81 -6.91
CA PRO A 98 3.56 -13.75 -6.43
C PRO A 98 2.86 -14.10 -5.11
N MET A 99 2.49 -15.37 -4.89
CA MET A 99 1.87 -15.78 -3.62
C MET A 99 2.87 -15.71 -2.47
N LEU A 100 4.12 -16.10 -2.70
CA LEU A 100 5.20 -15.93 -1.72
C LEU A 100 5.48 -14.46 -1.42
N ARG A 101 5.49 -13.60 -2.45
CA ARG A 101 5.67 -12.15 -2.26
C ARG A 101 4.50 -11.52 -1.49
N ILE A 102 3.26 -11.94 -1.75
CA ILE A 102 2.09 -11.50 -0.99
C ILE A 102 2.19 -11.99 0.46
N GLN A 103 2.59 -13.25 0.67
CA GLN A 103 2.78 -13.80 2.02
C GLN A 103 3.89 -13.07 2.78
N GLU A 104 5.01 -12.78 2.11
CA GLU A 104 6.12 -12.02 2.67
C GLU A 104 5.67 -10.61 3.04
N TYR A 105 4.97 -9.92 2.14
CA TYR A 105 4.39 -8.60 2.41
C TYR A 105 3.40 -8.63 3.59
N ALA A 106 2.52 -9.62 3.64
CA ALA A 106 1.56 -9.79 4.74
C ALA A 106 2.24 -10.19 6.07
N SER A 107 3.43 -10.79 6.02
CA SER A 107 4.23 -11.14 7.20
C SER A 107 5.07 -9.98 7.73
N VAL A 108 5.21 -8.88 6.97
CA VAL A 108 5.84 -7.66 7.48
C VAL A 108 4.96 -7.13 8.62
N PRO A 109 5.49 -6.98 9.85
CA PRO A 109 4.71 -6.46 10.96
C PRO A 109 4.21 -5.06 10.59
N GLY A 110 2.89 -4.87 10.67
CA GLY A 110 2.28 -3.56 10.47
C GLY A 110 2.83 -2.56 11.49
N LEU A 111 2.99 -1.31 11.08
CA LEU A 111 3.35 -0.20 11.99
C LEU A 111 2.22 0.15 13.00
N TYR A 112 1.14 -0.65 13.06
CA TYR A 112 -0.07 -0.41 13.82
C TYR A 112 -0.49 -1.65 14.61
N ASP A 113 0.29 -2.01 15.63
CA ASP A 113 -0.15 -2.92 16.69
C ASP A 113 -0.30 -2.14 18.01
N ASP A 114 -0.92 -0.95 17.96
CA ASP A 114 -1.50 -0.35 19.17
C ASP A 114 -2.94 -0.87 19.30
N GLU A 115 -3.09 -2.03 19.94
CA GLU A 115 -4.37 -2.62 20.40
C GLU A 115 -5.24 -1.67 21.26
N ASN A 116 -4.74 -0.46 21.56
CA ASN A 116 -5.43 0.51 22.40
C ASN A 116 -6.35 1.46 21.62
N PHE A 117 -6.27 1.55 20.28
CA PHE A 117 -7.18 2.43 19.52
C PHE A 117 -8.61 1.87 19.44
N HIS A 118 -8.79 0.54 19.56
CA HIS A 118 -10.11 -0.09 19.44
C HIS A 118 -10.83 -0.41 20.76
N LYS A 119 -10.25 -0.12 21.93
CA LYS A 119 -10.90 -0.45 23.21
C LYS A 119 -11.83 0.63 23.79
N GLU A 120 -11.81 1.87 23.28
CA GLU A 120 -12.68 2.94 23.79
C GLU A 120 -13.91 3.24 22.93
N THR A 121 -14.12 2.53 21.82
CA THR A 121 -15.35 2.66 21.03
C THR A 121 -16.13 1.35 21.10
N ILE A 122 -17.33 1.38 21.69
CA ILE A 122 -18.32 0.30 21.79
C ILE A 122 -18.10 -0.71 22.94
N THR A 123 -18.28 -0.24 24.17
CA THR A 123 -19.11 -0.98 25.15
C THR A 123 -20.09 -0.02 25.82
N GLU A 124 -20.99 0.57 25.03
CA GLU A 124 -22.27 1.03 25.58
C GLU A 124 -23.06 -0.20 25.99
N LYS A 125 -22.81 -0.67 27.20
CA LYS A 125 -23.64 -1.63 27.89
C LYS A 125 -24.94 -0.89 28.24
N TYR A 126 -26.00 -1.10 27.46
CA TYR A 126 -27.36 -0.70 27.83
C TYR A 126 -27.80 -1.52 29.05
N ASP A 127 -27.30 -1.17 30.23
CA ASP A 127 -27.90 -1.56 31.50
C ASP A 127 -29.11 -0.64 31.73
N ASN A 128 -30.31 -1.19 31.55
CA ASN A 128 -31.61 -0.55 31.81
C ASN A 128 -31.86 -0.32 33.32
N SER A 129 -30.87 0.17 34.05
CA SER A 129 -31.04 0.63 35.42
C SER A 129 -30.77 2.13 35.47
N VAL A 130 -31.82 2.91 35.65
CA VAL A 130 -31.74 4.35 35.91
C VAL A 130 -31.09 4.53 37.27
N ILE A 131 -29.77 4.68 37.28
CA ILE A 131 -29.03 5.17 38.44
C ILE A 131 -28.92 6.69 38.25
N LEU A 132 -29.64 7.43 39.10
CA LEU A 132 -29.49 8.88 39.22
C LEU A 132 -28.10 9.17 39.79
N GLN A 133 -27.09 9.22 38.91
CA GLN A 133 -25.78 9.73 39.28
C GLN A 133 -25.88 11.25 39.32
N ALA A 134 -25.68 11.82 40.50
CA ALA A 134 -25.60 13.25 40.68
C ALA A 134 -24.64 13.81 39.63
N ILE A 135 -25.06 14.85 38.89
CA ILE A 135 -24.18 15.62 38.02
C ILE A 135 -23.14 16.24 38.95
N SER A 136 -22.05 15.51 39.17
CA SER A 136 -20.90 16.02 39.88
C SER A 136 -20.38 17.14 39.01
N LYS A 137 -20.62 18.36 39.50
CA LYS A 137 -19.89 19.60 39.21
C LYS A 137 -18.81 19.36 38.16
N ALA A 138 -19.06 19.78 36.91
CA ALA A 138 -18.13 19.62 35.80
C ALA A 138 -16.74 20.11 36.26
N VAL A 139 -15.92 19.16 36.70
CA VAL A 139 -14.49 19.35 36.81
C VAL A 139 -14.10 19.55 35.36
N THR A 140 -13.57 20.72 35.05
CA THR A 140 -12.93 21.01 33.78
C THR A 140 -11.73 20.08 33.68
N GLU A 141 -11.96 18.80 33.40
CA GLU A 141 -10.89 17.84 33.17
C GLU A 141 -10.18 18.33 31.91
N GLU A 142 -8.92 18.71 32.08
CA GLU A 142 -8.03 19.06 30.98
C GLU A 142 -7.93 17.83 30.09
N ARG A 143 -8.73 17.78 29.02
CA ARG A 143 -8.74 16.65 28.09
C ARG A 143 -7.35 16.55 27.46
N GLU A 144 -6.65 15.45 27.71
CA GLU A 144 -5.34 15.19 27.12
C GLU A 144 -5.53 14.88 25.62
N LEU A 145 -4.85 15.63 24.74
CA LEU A 145 -4.89 15.40 23.29
C LEU A 145 -3.85 14.36 22.87
N VAL A 146 -2.63 14.49 23.43
CA VAL A 146 -1.51 13.57 23.19
C VAL A 146 -0.73 13.38 24.49
N LYS A 147 -0.48 12.13 24.88
CA LYS A 147 0.31 11.79 26.06
C LYS A 147 1.34 10.72 25.76
N PHE A 148 2.60 11.05 25.97
CA PHE A 148 3.73 10.12 25.92
C PHE A 148 4.12 9.71 27.34
N SER A 149 4.19 8.41 27.59
CA SER A 149 4.61 7.83 28.86
C SER A 149 5.82 6.92 28.66
N ASN A 150 7.02 7.40 29.02
CA ASN A 150 8.30 6.72 28.82
C ASN A 150 8.50 6.20 27.39
N TYR A 151 8.06 6.98 26.40
CA TYR A 151 7.98 6.52 25.03
C TYR A 151 9.34 6.59 24.33
N SER A 152 9.73 5.49 23.70
CA SER A 152 10.94 5.41 22.87
C SER A 152 10.57 4.96 21.47
N ALA A 153 11.10 5.62 20.45
CA ALA A 153 10.76 5.33 19.07
C ALA A 153 11.93 5.48 18.09
N GLY A 154 11.84 4.72 17.00
CA GLY A 154 12.83 4.65 15.94
C GLY A 154 12.25 4.30 14.58
N TRP A 155 13.13 4.11 13.62
CA TRP A 155 12.80 3.80 12.21
C TRP A 155 13.07 2.34 11.84
N LYS A 156 13.84 1.63 12.67
CA LYS A 156 14.18 0.22 12.49
C LYS A 156 14.14 -0.46 13.86
N GLN A 157 13.69 -1.70 13.90
CA GLN A 157 13.64 -2.49 15.14
C GLN A 157 15.04 -2.71 15.73
N ASP A 158 16.04 -2.93 14.87
CA ASP A 158 17.42 -3.24 15.29
C ASP A 158 18.33 -2.00 15.45
N ALA A 159 17.79 -0.79 15.30
CA ALA A 159 18.56 0.45 15.43
C ALA A 159 18.31 1.11 16.78
N LEU A 160 19.27 1.92 17.23
CA LEU A 160 19.08 2.73 18.43
C LEU A 160 17.87 3.67 18.26
N PRO A 161 17.01 3.80 19.29
CA PRO A 161 15.89 4.71 19.25
C PRO A 161 16.36 6.16 19.09
N VAL A 162 15.70 6.89 18.18
CA VAL A 162 15.92 8.31 17.92
C VAL A 162 15.29 9.15 19.02
N LEU A 163 14.10 8.75 19.47
CA LEU A 163 13.39 9.32 20.60
C LEU A 163 13.55 8.38 21.79
N ARG A 164 13.97 8.89 22.94
CA ARG A 164 14.27 8.08 24.13
C ARG A 164 13.50 8.61 25.31
N GLU A 165 12.74 7.71 25.95
CA GLU A 165 12.07 7.94 27.25
C GLU A 165 11.29 9.27 27.31
N ILE A 166 10.55 9.58 26.25
CA ILE A 166 9.78 10.81 26.18
C ILE A 166 8.61 10.76 27.16
N GLN A 167 8.55 11.79 28.01
CA GLN A 167 7.43 12.10 28.88
C GLN A 167 6.88 13.48 28.49
N LEU A 168 5.70 13.51 27.87
CA LEU A 168 5.13 14.74 27.31
C LEU A 168 3.61 14.66 27.32
N ASN A 169 2.96 15.74 27.76
CA ASN A 169 1.51 15.86 27.77
C ASN A 169 1.09 17.13 27.01
N ILE A 170 0.29 16.97 25.97
CA ILE A 170 -0.30 18.07 25.20
C ILE A 170 -1.79 18.08 25.50
N LEU A 171 -2.26 19.21 26.03
CA LEU A 171 -3.64 19.40 26.44
C LEU A 171 -4.49 19.92 25.28
N TYR A 172 -5.79 19.58 25.30
CA TYR A 172 -6.78 20.15 24.40
C TYR A 172 -6.87 21.67 24.62
N ARG A 173 -7.06 22.44 23.54
CA ARG A 173 -7.11 23.92 23.54
C ARG A 173 -5.82 24.63 24.01
N ALA A 174 -4.67 23.97 23.92
CA ALA A 174 -3.38 24.60 24.16
C ALA A 174 -2.60 24.83 22.85
N ILE A 175 -1.77 25.89 22.81
CA ILE A 175 -0.78 26.11 21.76
C ILE A 175 0.57 25.67 22.29
N THR A 176 1.12 24.59 21.74
CA THR A 176 2.42 24.03 22.15
C THR A 176 3.44 24.22 21.04
N MET A 177 4.57 24.87 21.35
CA MET A 177 5.67 25.09 20.40
C MET A 177 6.83 24.14 20.71
N ILE A 178 7.33 23.42 19.69
CA ILE A 178 8.47 22.52 19.82
C ILE A 178 9.70 23.17 19.16
N VAL A 179 10.75 23.40 19.94
CA VAL A 179 11.99 24.07 19.48
C VAL A 179 13.21 23.22 19.83
N GLY A 180 14.24 23.24 18.98
CA GLY A 180 15.50 22.54 19.21
C GLY A 180 16.41 22.51 17.99
N SER A 181 17.65 22.07 18.16
CA SER A 181 18.69 22.03 17.11
C SER A 181 18.32 21.17 15.90
N ILE A 182 18.95 21.43 14.74
CA ILE A 182 18.78 20.58 13.55
C ILE A 182 19.20 19.14 13.88
N GLY A 183 18.40 18.15 13.48
CA GLY A 183 18.66 16.74 13.78
C GLY A 183 18.26 16.27 15.17
N SER A 184 17.66 17.12 16.02
CA SER A 184 17.25 16.74 17.38
C SER A 184 16.02 15.80 17.48
N GLY A 185 15.52 15.27 16.36
CA GLY A 185 14.37 14.36 16.35
C GLY A 185 12.97 15.02 16.38
N LYS A 186 12.83 16.34 16.22
CA LYS A 186 11.52 17.03 16.21
C LYS A 186 10.54 16.46 15.17
N SER A 187 11.00 16.28 13.93
CA SER A 187 10.17 15.68 12.87
C SER A 187 9.81 14.24 13.21
N THR A 188 10.73 13.49 13.82
CA THR A 188 10.45 12.14 14.33
C THR A 188 9.41 12.19 15.44
N LEU A 189 9.43 13.17 16.34
CA LEU A 189 8.41 13.35 17.39
C LEU A 189 7.02 13.62 16.79
N LEU A 190 6.92 14.50 15.80
CA LEU A 190 5.65 14.76 15.11
C LEU A 190 5.12 13.52 14.38
N LYS A 191 6.02 12.78 13.70
CA LYS A 191 5.68 11.52 13.06
C LYS A 191 5.33 10.44 14.06
N SER A 192 5.97 10.46 15.23
CA SER A 192 5.55 9.65 16.36
C SER A 192 4.13 10.00 16.69
N ILE A 193 3.74 11.26 16.94
CA ILE A 193 2.33 11.67 17.15
C ILE A 193 1.39 11.16 16.04
N LEU A 194 1.82 11.10 14.78
CA LEU A 194 0.98 10.58 13.69
C LEU A 194 0.87 9.04 13.66
N GLY A 195 1.79 8.32 14.29
CA GLY A 195 1.81 6.84 14.27
C GLY A 195 2.73 6.26 13.21
N GLU A 196 3.56 7.08 12.58
CA GLU A 196 4.46 6.65 11.50
C GLU A 196 5.80 6.09 11.98
N THR A 197 6.03 6.00 13.29
CA THR A 197 7.30 5.53 13.87
C THR A 197 7.13 4.23 14.63
N LEU A 198 8.14 3.37 14.61
CA LEU A 198 8.15 2.13 15.38
C LEU A 198 8.31 2.46 16.87
N SER A 199 7.32 2.05 17.67
CA SER A 199 7.42 2.07 19.13
C SER A 199 8.41 0.99 19.58
N MET A 200 9.40 1.39 20.37
CA MET A 200 10.40 0.49 20.98
C MET A 200 10.19 0.39 22.51
N GLY A 201 9.14 1.01 23.04
CA GLY A 201 8.81 1.00 24.45
C GLY A 201 7.98 2.21 24.87
N GLY A 202 7.24 2.06 25.96
CA GLY A 202 6.31 3.08 26.47
C GLY A 202 4.98 3.11 25.71
N ALA A 203 4.11 4.05 26.09
CA ALA A 203 2.76 4.19 25.54
C ALA A 203 2.51 5.61 25.04
N VAL A 204 1.69 5.73 23.98
CA VAL A 204 1.23 7.02 23.47
C VAL A 204 -0.29 7.03 23.32
N GLY A 205 -0.98 7.87 24.09
CA GLY A 205 -2.41 8.15 23.91
C GLY A 205 -2.60 9.31 22.94
N ARG A 206 -3.52 9.18 21.98
CA ARG A 206 -3.72 10.18 20.90
C ARG A 206 -5.16 10.24 20.41
N ASN A 207 -5.63 11.46 20.17
CA ASN A 207 -6.93 11.73 19.57
C ASN A 207 -6.77 12.63 18.33
N LEU A 208 -6.10 12.14 17.27
CA LEU A 208 -5.83 12.91 16.05
C LEU A 208 -6.00 12.06 14.79
N SER A 209 -6.56 12.65 13.72
CA SER A 209 -6.61 12.08 12.38
C SER A 209 -6.15 13.14 11.37
N LEU A 210 -5.06 12.86 10.64
CA LEU A 210 -4.53 13.71 9.57
C LEU A 210 -4.10 12.81 8.41
N ALA A 211 -4.71 12.99 7.24
CA ALA A 211 -4.28 12.33 6.01
C ALA A 211 -4.61 13.21 4.81
N LEU A 212 -3.62 13.48 3.95
CA LEU A 212 -3.84 14.05 2.62
C LEU A 212 -4.13 12.90 1.65
N GLN A 213 -5.24 12.98 0.94
CA GLN A 213 -5.67 11.96 -0.01
C GLN A 213 -5.42 12.41 -1.45
N SER A 214 -5.39 11.46 -2.37
CA SER A 214 -5.24 11.73 -3.81
C SER A 214 -6.57 12.17 -4.43
N GLU A 215 -7.20 13.19 -3.82
CA GLU A 215 -8.48 13.75 -4.22
C GLU A 215 -8.32 15.21 -4.70
N THR A 216 -9.44 15.91 -4.90
CA THR A 216 -9.41 17.35 -5.22
C THR A 216 -8.90 18.16 -4.04
N ILE A 217 -8.35 19.35 -4.32
CA ILE A 217 -7.91 20.27 -3.26
C ILE A 217 -9.04 20.57 -2.28
N ARG A 218 -10.23 20.86 -2.81
CA ARG A 218 -11.43 21.10 -2.00
C ARG A 218 -11.70 19.94 -1.04
N GLN A 219 -11.66 18.71 -1.54
CA GLN A 219 -11.94 17.54 -0.74
C GLN A 219 -10.85 17.27 0.31
N ASN A 220 -9.59 17.57 0.00
CA ASN A 220 -8.51 17.52 1.00
C ASN A 220 -8.65 18.59 2.10
N ILE A 221 -9.18 19.77 1.78
CA ILE A 221 -9.46 20.82 2.77
C ILE A 221 -10.65 20.42 3.66
N ILE A 222 -11.69 19.82 3.09
CA ILE A 222 -12.88 19.36 3.84
C ILE A 222 -12.57 18.11 4.69
N GLY A 223 -11.73 17.22 4.16
CA GLY A 223 -11.43 15.93 4.76
C GLY A 223 -12.68 15.06 4.92
N VAL A 224 -12.90 14.55 6.14
CA VAL A 224 -14.04 13.67 6.48
C VAL A 224 -15.28 14.46 6.94
N SER A 225 -15.21 15.79 6.96
CA SER A 225 -16.30 16.65 7.44
C SER A 225 -17.41 16.86 6.40
N VAL A 226 -18.59 17.29 6.86
CA VAL A 226 -19.64 17.82 5.98
C VAL A 226 -19.18 19.18 5.43
N ILE A 227 -19.56 19.49 4.17
CA ILE A 227 -19.29 20.78 3.54
C ILE A 227 -20.03 21.89 4.28
N ASP A 228 -19.26 22.81 4.84
CA ASP A 228 -19.72 24.14 5.28
C ASP A 228 -19.00 25.18 4.40
N ILE A 229 -19.78 25.86 3.57
CA ILE A 229 -19.27 26.78 2.55
C ILE A 229 -18.70 28.05 3.21
N ASP A 230 -19.37 28.56 4.25
CA ASP A 230 -18.94 29.78 4.94
C ASP A 230 -17.62 29.53 5.70
N TRP A 231 -17.53 28.37 6.35
CA TRP A 231 -16.29 27.95 7.00
C TRP A 231 -15.17 27.69 6.00
N TYR A 232 -15.46 27.02 4.89
CA TYR A 232 -14.49 26.77 3.82
C TYR A 232 -13.91 28.08 3.27
N THR A 233 -14.76 29.05 2.92
CA THR A 233 -14.33 30.36 2.43
C THR A 233 -13.48 31.10 3.48
N THR A 234 -13.87 31.02 4.75
CA THR A 234 -13.10 31.62 5.85
C THR A 234 -11.70 31.00 5.97
N VAL A 235 -11.59 29.68 5.95
CA VAL A 235 -10.30 28.96 6.03
C VAL A 235 -9.41 29.29 4.84
N VAL A 236 -9.95 29.26 3.61
CA VAL A 236 -9.20 29.59 2.39
C VAL A 236 -8.66 31.02 2.43
N SER A 237 -9.47 31.97 2.94
CA SER A 237 -9.06 33.38 3.05
C SER A 237 -7.98 33.58 4.12
N VAL A 238 -8.15 32.99 5.31
CA VAL A 238 -7.18 33.10 6.42
C VAL A 238 -5.84 32.44 6.08
N CYS A 239 -5.85 31.31 5.37
CA CYS A 239 -4.64 30.65 4.88
C CYS A 239 -3.98 31.39 3.69
N GLY A 240 -4.63 32.43 3.14
CA GLY A 240 -4.12 33.19 1.98
C GLY A 240 -4.11 32.39 0.68
N PHE A 241 -4.84 31.28 0.63
CA PHE A 241 -4.76 30.29 -0.46
C PHE A 241 -5.56 30.69 -1.71
N GLU A 242 -6.37 31.75 -1.63
CA GLU A 242 -7.17 32.28 -2.74
C GLU A 242 -6.32 32.58 -3.99
N LYS A 243 -5.15 33.18 -3.81
CA LYS A 243 -4.25 33.55 -4.93
C LYS A 243 -3.60 32.33 -5.58
N ASP A 244 -3.31 31.30 -4.79
CA ASP A 244 -2.76 30.05 -5.29
C ASP A 244 -3.82 29.26 -6.05
N LEU A 245 -5.04 29.18 -5.51
CA LEU A 245 -6.19 28.56 -6.19
C LEU A 245 -6.47 29.25 -7.54
N ALA A 246 -6.39 30.58 -7.61
CA ALA A 246 -6.62 31.32 -8.85
C ALA A 246 -5.57 31.02 -9.95
N GLN A 247 -4.38 30.53 -9.58
CA GLN A 247 -3.33 30.15 -10.55
C GLN A 247 -3.51 28.73 -11.08
N LEU A 248 -4.37 27.92 -10.46
CA LEU A 248 -4.60 26.54 -10.86
C LEU A 248 -5.62 26.45 -11.99
N PRO A 249 -5.44 25.52 -12.95
CA PRO A 249 -6.28 25.42 -14.14
C PRO A 249 -7.76 25.17 -13.84
N CYS A 250 -8.06 24.47 -12.73
CA CYS A 250 -9.44 24.18 -12.30
C CYS A 250 -9.74 24.73 -10.89
N GLY A 251 -8.97 25.73 -10.41
CA GLY A 251 -9.13 26.25 -9.06
C GLY A 251 -9.03 25.15 -7.99
N ASP A 252 -9.98 25.14 -7.07
CA ASP A 252 -10.07 24.18 -5.97
C ASP A 252 -10.58 22.78 -6.38
N GLN A 253 -11.08 22.62 -7.60
CA GLN A 253 -11.41 21.31 -8.18
C GLN A 253 -10.20 20.63 -8.83
N THR A 254 -9.04 21.30 -8.87
CA THR A 254 -7.83 20.70 -9.41
C THR A 254 -7.46 19.46 -8.58
N PRO A 255 -7.26 18.29 -9.21
CA PRO A 255 -6.80 17.10 -8.50
C PRO A 255 -5.37 17.32 -8.00
N VAL A 256 -5.09 16.94 -6.75
CA VAL A 256 -3.76 17.16 -6.15
C VAL A 256 -2.68 16.27 -6.79
N GLY A 257 -3.10 15.12 -7.35
CA GLY A 257 -2.22 14.09 -7.88
C GLY A 257 -1.42 13.37 -6.78
N ASN A 258 -0.67 12.33 -7.15
CA ASN A 258 0.12 11.56 -6.17
C ASN A 258 1.14 12.48 -5.46
N ASN A 259 1.09 12.49 -4.12
CA ASN A 259 1.99 13.26 -3.24
C ASN A 259 2.09 14.77 -3.54
N GLY A 260 1.06 15.36 -4.18
CA GLY A 260 1.01 16.80 -4.45
C GLY A 260 2.10 17.31 -5.39
N LEU A 261 2.62 16.48 -6.33
CA LEU A 261 3.71 16.84 -7.24
C LEU A 261 3.53 18.16 -8.02
N MET A 262 2.29 18.63 -8.18
CA MET A 262 1.97 19.90 -8.84
C MET A 262 2.15 21.14 -7.95
N PHE A 263 2.27 20.98 -6.63
CA PHE A 263 2.39 22.09 -5.68
C PHE A 263 3.82 22.37 -5.28
N SER A 264 4.12 23.64 -5.06
CA SER A 264 5.37 24.06 -4.44
C SER A 264 5.41 23.60 -2.97
N GLY A 265 6.61 23.47 -2.38
CA GLY A 265 6.77 22.94 -1.03
C GLY A 265 6.07 23.76 0.07
N GLY A 266 5.75 25.03 -0.17
CA GLY A 266 4.97 25.85 0.77
C GLY A 266 3.46 25.79 0.56
N GLN A 267 2.99 25.23 -0.56
CA GLN A 267 1.58 25.04 -0.87
C GLN A 267 1.06 23.64 -0.46
N LYS A 268 1.96 22.65 -0.34
CA LYS A 268 1.64 21.33 0.21
C LYS A 268 1.39 21.44 1.71
#